data_AF-A0A142XRG5-F1
#
_entry.id   AF-A0A142XRG5-F1
#
_cell.length_a   1.000
_cell.length_b   1.000
_cell.length_c   1.000
_cell.angle_alpha   90.00
_cell.angle_beta   90.00
_cell.angle_gamma   90.00
#
_symmetry.space_group_name_H-M   'P 1'
#
loop_
_entity.id
_entity.type
_entity.pdbx_description
1 polymer ?
#
loop_
_entity_poly.entity_id
_entity_poly.type
_entity_poly.pdbx_seq_one_letter_code
_entity_poly.pdbx_strand_id
1 'polypeptide(L)'
;MRRWGQVVVGLMLVSGLAFARAADGPTEATVTDADNKEVKVAGLKLSTGTRRLAWLGDPAGDTEDAKKGPLALELREPHSTTYSKGIITYVPVNSVESIKYDYDKQVASVVVKGLAEPLAGTLQYRGVNVLGFEGTVDDKVTRFSGGAFTKGNIKAVVFADATPIASKKGTSSWQVQIDQPKAENPTLKAGNFKFLYQYPGGVEVLAEAATVRKGDPLKLDDAVKTFTPLAVDQNTHLAAIEVQIGDTEKVVVIPQQLEKDGKTGVLVGLVGEVDAGWKLFPLHSIKGMKRPRRD
;
A
#
# COMPACT_ATOMS: atom_id res chain seq x y z
N MET A 1 2.60 59.20 57.38
CA MET A 1 1.36 58.51 56.95
C MET A 1 1.73 57.48 55.89
N ARG A 2 1.37 56.21 56.11
CA ARG A 2 1.58 55.04 55.25
C ARG A 2 0.52 54.97 54.13
N ARG A 3 0.92 54.62 52.89
CA ARG A 3 0.10 53.97 51.83
C ARG A 3 1.07 53.23 50.89
N TRP A 4 1.36 51.94 51.12
CA TRP A 4 0.73 50.74 50.55
C TRP A 4 0.62 50.77 49.03
N GLY A 5 1.52 50.02 48.39
CA GLY A 5 1.55 49.76 46.95
C GLY A 5 0.61 48.64 46.54
N GLN A 6 0.18 48.67 45.29
CA GLN A 6 -0.49 47.57 44.62
C GLN A 6 0.40 47.08 43.48
N VAL A 7 0.91 45.85 43.65
CA VAL A 7 1.52 45.06 42.57
C VAL A 7 0.37 44.31 41.91
N VAL A 8 0.09 44.62 40.65
CA VAL A 8 -0.84 43.86 39.82
C VAL A 8 -0.07 42.67 39.26
N VAL A 9 -0.36 41.48 39.79
CA VAL A 9 0.12 40.20 39.24
C VAL A 9 -0.83 39.80 38.12
N GLY A 10 -0.41 40.00 36.88
CA GLY A 10 -1.11 39.50 35.70
C GLY A 10 -0.90 38.00 35.54
N LEU A 11 -1.95 37.23 35.82
CA LEU A 11 -2.00 35.78 35.58
C LEU A 11 -2.16 35.56 34.06
N MET A 12 -1.07 35.30 33.34
CA MET A 12 -1.16 34.81 31.96
C MET A 12 -1.55 33.33 31.98
N LEU A 13 -2.81 33.05 31.65
CA LEU A 13 -3.26 31.72 31.23
C LEU A 13 -2.65 31.41 29.86
N VAL A 14 -1.52 30.70 29.87
CA VAL A 14 -1.00 30.04 28.67
C VAL A 14 -1.87 28.83 28.42
N SER A 15 -2.91 29.02 27.60
CA SER A 15 -3.70 27.94 27.02
C SER A 15 -2.75 27.09 26.17
N GLY A 16 -2.30 25.97 26.73
CA GLY A 16 -1.55 24.96 25.99
C GLY A 16 -2.43 24.38 24.90
N LEU A 17 -2.34 24.92 23.68
CA LEU A 17 -2.72 24.23 22.47
C LEU A 17 -1.82 22.99 22.37
N ALA A 18 -2.29 21.88 22.93
CA ALA A 18 -1.77 20.58 22.59
C ALA A 18 -2.05 20.39 21.10
N PHE A 19 -1.02 20.61 20.28
CA PHE A 19 -1.06 20.17 18.89
C PHE A 19 -1.24 18.65 18.93
N ALA A 20 -2.48 18.22 18.69
CA ALA A 20 -2.81 16.82 18.49
C ALA A 20 -1.93 16.35 17.34
N ARG A 21 -0.94 15.53 17.67
CA ARG A 21 -0.12 14.82 16.71
C ARG A 21 -1.10 14.01 15.87
N ALA A 22 -1.26 14.36 14.59
CA ALA A 22 -2.02 13.52 13.69
C ALA A 22 -1.42 12.11 13.80
N ALA A 23 -2.21 11.17 14.31
CA ALA A 23 -1.76 9.81 14.49
C ALA A 23 -1.52 9.22 13.09
N ASP A 24 -0.45 8.42 12.95
CA ASP A 24 -0.07 7.73 11.71
C ASP A 24 -1.07 6.60 11.31
N GLY A 25 -2.35 6.75 11.66
CA GLY A 25 -3.37 5.72 11.62
C GLY A 25 -4.66 6.12 12.36
N PRO A 26 -5.72 5.31 12.26
CA PRO A 26 -6.94 5.50 13.04
C PRO A 26 -6.64 5.41 14.53
N THR A 27 -7.29 6.25 15.33
CA THR A 27 -7.13 6.28 16.79
C THR A 27 -8.16 5.43 17.51
N GLU A 28 -9.31 5.21 16.89
CA GLU A 28 -10.42 4.44 17.44
C GLU A 28 -10.95 3.43 16.42
N ALA A 29 -11.46 2.31 16.94
CA ALA A 29 -12.20 1.33 16.15
C ALA A 29 -13.33 0.69 16.94
N THR A 30 -14.32 0.18 16.21
CA THR A 30 -15.26 -0.81 16.73
C THR A 30 -14.90 -2.17 16.15
N VAL A 31 -14.69 -3.15 17.03
CA VAL A 31 -14.32 -4.52 16.67
C VAL A 31 -15.50 -5.44 16.90
N THR A 32 -15.81 -6.25 15.90
CA THR A 32 -16.76 -7.38 16.03
C THR A 32 -15.95 -8.66 16.19
N ASP A 33 -16.08 -9.32 17.33
CA ASP A 33 -15.35 -10.56 17.62
C ASP A 33 -15.98 -11.82 16.96
N ALA A 34 -15.42 -12.99 17.25
CA ALA A 34 -15.91 -14.27 16.74
C ALA A 34 -17.34 -14.60 17.18
N ASP A 35 -17.77 -14.10 18.34
CA ASP A 35 -19.10 -14.32 18.92
C ASP A 35 -20.11 -13.23 18.48
N ASN A 36 -19.70 -12.35 17.55
CA ASN A 36 -20.45 -11.18 17.07
C ASN A 36 -20.70 -10.12 18.15
N LYS A 37 -19.89 -10.09 19.21
CA LYS A 37 -19.93 -9.00 20.18
C LYS A 37 -19.12 -7.82 19.65
N GLU A 38 -19.69 -6.62 19.79
CA GLU A 38 -19.01 -5.38 19.45
C GLU A 38 -18.27 -4.80 20.66
N VAL A 39 -17.05 -4.33 20.41
CA VAL A 39 -16.18 -3.73 21.41
C VAL A 39 -15.56 -2.45 20.84
N LYS A 40 -15.68 -1.34 21.56
CA LYS A 40 -15.00 -0.09 21.21
C LYS A 40 -13.57 -0.14 21.71
N VAL A 41 -12.63 0.24 20.85
CA VAL A 41 -11.19 0.21 21.09
C VAL A 41 -10.64 1.61 20.87
N ALA A 42 -9.97 2.16 21.88
CA ALA A 42 -9.32 3.47 21.81
C ALA A 42 -7.78 3.34 21.83
N GLY A 43 -7.06 4.35 21.33
CA GLY A 43 -5.60 4.36 21.34
C GLY A 43 -4.99 3.25 20.50
N LEU A 44 -5.54 3.03 19.30
CA LEU A 44 -5.11 1.97 18.40
C LEU A 44 -3.63 2.07 18.01
N LYS A 45 -2.99 0.90 17.93
CA LYS A 45 -1.65 0.72 17.40
C LYS A 45 -1.61 -0.52 16.51
N LEU A 46 -1.40 -0.31 15.21
CA LEU A 46 -1.30 -1.39 14.23
C LEU A 46 0.06 -2.10 14.36
N SER A 47 0.05 -3.42 14.26
CA SER A 47 1.23 -4.28 14.46
C SER A 47 1.53 -5.22 13.29
N THR A 48 0.49 -5.68 12.57
CA THR A 48 0.64 -6.61 11.43
C THR A 48 -0.32 -6.21 10.30
N GLY A 49 0.04 -6.52 9.06
CA GLY A 49 -0.80 -6.26 7.88
C GLY A 49 -0.68 -4.86 7.32
N THR A 50 0.21 -4.05 7.89
CA THR A 50 0.47 -2.69 7.42
C THR A 50 1.94 -2.51 7.10
N ARG A 51 2.20 -1.61 6.17
CA ARG A 51 3.52 -1.25 5.69
C ARG A 51 3.61 0.25 5.50
N ARG A 52 4.70 0.83 5.97
CA ARG A 52 4.99 2.23 5.67
C ARG A 52 5.61 2.34 4.28
N LEU A 53 5.01 3.18 3.43
CA LEU A 53 5.47 3.43 2.07
C LEU A 53 6.56 4.50 2.07
N ALA A 54 7.74 4.17 2.60
CA ALA A 54 8.83 5.13 2.78
C ALA A 54 9.31 5.80 1.49
N TRP A 55 9.10 5.15 0.34
CA TRP A 55 9.39 5.70 -0.99
C TRP A 55 8.44 6.83 -1.43
N LEU A 56 7.37 7.11 -0.68
CA LEU A 56 6.53 8.31 -0.80
C LEU A 56 6.89 9.39 0.22
N GLY A 57 7.84 9.13 1.12
CA GLY A 57 8.28 10.10 2.10
C GLY A 57 9.04 11.24 1.45
N ASP A 58 8.71 12.47 1.85
CA ASP A 58 9.48 13.68 1.56
C ASP A 58 10.23 14.10 2.82
N PRO A 59 11.56 13.92 2.90
CA PRO A 59 12.35 14.32 4.07
C PRO A 59 12.18 15.80 4.48
N ALA A 60 11.76 16.66 3.55
CA ALA A 60 11.48 18.08 3.81
C ALA A 60 10.02 18.36 4.22
N GLY A 61 9.17 17.33 4.31
CA GLY A 61 7.77 17.43 4.70
C GLY A 61 7.58 18.07 6.08
N ASP A 62 6.43 18.71 6.28
CA ASP A 62 6.06 19.42 7.51
C ASP A 62 5.48 18.49 8.60
N THR A 63 4.94 17.34 8.20
CA THR A 63 4.39 16.32 9.09
C THR A 63 5.24 15.04 9.13
N GLU A 64 5.09 14.23 10.17
CA GLU A 64 5.79 12.93 10.26
C GLU A 64 5.37 11.97 9.14
N ASP A 65 4.09 11.98 8.76
CA ASP A 65 3.58 11.18 7.64
C ASP A 65 4.11 11.67 6.29
N ALA A 66 4.20 12.99 6.08
CA ALA A 66 4.87 13.52 4.89
C ALA A 66 6.33 13.07 4.86
N LYS A 67 7.05 13.15 5.98
CA LYS A 67 8.47 12.76 6.09
C LYS A 67 8.74 11.29 5.85
N LYS A 68 7.93 10.42 6.44
CA LYS A 68 8.17 8.97 6.43
C LYS A 68 7.36 8.23 5.37
N GLY A 69 6.46 8.91 4.68
CA GLY A 69 5.47 8.31 3.80
C GLY A 69 4.30 7.70 4.59
N PRO A 70 3.14 7.47 3.92
CA PRO A 70 1.93 7.00 4.57
C PRO A 70 2.05 5.55 5.04
N LEU A 71 1.35 5.23 6.13
CA LEU A 71 1.09 3.85 6.51
C LEU A 71 -0.04 3.28 5.63
N ALA A 72 0.19 2.12 5.03
CA ALA A 72 -0.76 1.46 4.15
C ALA A 72 -1.09 0.04 4.64
N LEU A 73 -2.34 -0.39 4.49
CA LEU A 73 -2.77 -1.78 4.57
C LEU A 73 -2.26 -2.54 3.36
N GLU A 74 -1.65 -3.70 3.58
CA GLU A 74 -1.24 -4.62 2.52
C GLU A 74 -2.37 -5.60 2.20
N LEU A 75 -3.02 -5.41 1.05
CA LEU A 75 -4.11 -6.26 0.58
C LEU A 75 -3.65 -7.11 -0.61
N ARG A 76 -3.46 -8.41 -0.40
CA ARG A 76 -3.22 -9.39 -1.46
C ARG A 76 -4.51 -9.75 -2.18
N GLU A 77 -4.51 -9.52 -3.49
CA GLU A 77 -5.65 -9.74 -4.38
C GLU A 77 -6.05 -11.23 -4.48
N PRO A 78 -7.35 -11.56 -4.63
CA PRO A 78 -7.83 -12.93 -4.79
C PRO A 78 -7.33 -13.63 -6.04
N HIS A 79 -6.93 -12.83 -7.03
CA HIS A 79 -6.52 -13.28 -8.36
C HIS A 79 -5.01 -13.25 -8.56
N SER A 80 -4.23 -13.41 -7.48
CA SER A 80 -2.77 -13.39 -7.55
C SER A 80 -2.12 -14.56 -6.80
N THR A 81 -2.54 -15.77 -7.15
CA THR A 81 -2.46 -16.93 -6.26
C THR A 81 -1.50 -18.04 -6.68
N THR A 82 -0.91 -17.98 -7.87
CA THR A 82 0.07 -19.01 -8.29
C THR A 82 1.46 -18.82 -7.65
N TYR A 83 1.72 -17.70 -6.97
CA TYR A 83 3.06 -17.36 -6.47
C TYR A 83 3.04 -16.82 -5.04
N SER A 84 4.06 -17.17 -4.26
CA SER A 84 4.31 -16.63 -2.91
C SER A 84 4.43 -15.10 -2.90
N LYS A 85 4.78 -14.50 -4.05
CA LYS A 85 4.90 -13.07 -4.32
C LYS A 85 3.86 -12.63 -5.38
N GLY A 86 2.57 -12.70 -5.05
CA GLY A 86 1.48 -12.11 -5.84
C GLY A 86 1.37 -10.58 -5.72
N ILE A 87 0.39 -10.03 -6.44
CA ILE A 87 -0.03 -8.63 -6.50
C ILE A 87 -0.55 -8.17 -5.14
N ILE A 88 -0.10 -6.99 -4.75
CA ILE A 88 -0.46 -6.36 -3.48
C ILE A 88 -1.00 -4.96 -3.79
N THR A 89 -2.18 -4.65 -3.25
CA THR A 89 -2.72 -3.30 -3.20
C THR A 89 -2.35 -2.68 -1.85
N TYR A 90 -1.68 -1.53 -1.89
CA TYR A 90 -1.37 -0.70 -0.73
C TYR A 90 -2.45 0.37 -0.58
N VAL A 91 -3.30 0.22 0.43
CA VAL A 91 -4.39 1.15 0.74
C VAL A 91 -3.98 2.02 1.91
N PRO A 92 -3.97 3.36 1.82
CA PRO A 92 -3.71 4.22 2.97
C PRO A 92 -4.61 3.83 4.15
N VAL A 93 -4.02 3.55 5.31
CA VAL A 93 -4.80 3.07 6.48
C VAL A 93 -5.85 4.10 6.88
N ASN A 94 -5.51 5.39 6.83
CA ASN A 94 -6.43 6.49 7.15
C ASN A 94 -7.64 6.57 6.21
N SER A 95 -7.68 5.80 5.13
CA SER A 95 -8.82 5.74 4.22
C SER A 95 -9.63 4.45 4.33
N VAL A 96 -9.21 3.50 5.17
CA VAL A 96 -9.96 2.26 5.40
C VAL A 96 -11.11 2.54 6.36
N GLU A 97 -12.35 2.36 5.91
CA GLU A 97 -13.54 2.51 6.76
C GLU A 97 -13.79 1.24 7.56
N SER A 98 -13.66 0.08 6.92
CA SER A 98 -13.87 -1.19 7.61
C SER A 98 -13.15 -2.33 6.91
N ILE A 99 -12.89 -3.38 7.68
CA ILE A 99 -12.45 -4.67 7.17
C ILE A 99 -13.37 -5.75 7.73
N LYS A 100 -13.90 -6.60 6.86
CA LYS A 100 -14.71 -7.76 7.21
C LYS A 100 -14.05 -9.05 6.75
N TYR A 101 -14.03 -10.05 7.61
CA TYR A 101 -13.48 -11.38 7.33
C TYR A 101 -14.61 -12.40 7.21
N ASP A 102 -14.71 -13.02 6.03
CA ASP A 102 -15.54 -14.18 5.78
C ASP A 102 -14.61 -15.40 5.71
N TYR A 103 -14.47 -16.08 6.85
CA TYR A 103 -13.56 -17.23 6.99
C TYR A 103 -14.04 -18.45 6.21
N ASP A 104 -15.36 -18.61 6.06
CA ASP A 104 -15.96 -19.72 5.32
C ASP A 104 -15.70 -19.56 3.81
N LYS A 105 -15.84 -18.34 3.28
CA LYS A 105 -15.49 -18.02 1.89
C LYS A 105 -14.01 -17.75 1.68
N GLN A 106 -13.23 -17.66 2.76
CA GLN A 106 -11.81 -17.31 2.74
C GLN A 106 -11.55 -15.96 2.03
N VAL A 107 -12.33 -14.94 2.37
CA VAL A 107 -12.23 -13.59 1.79
C VAL A 107 -12.19 -12.52 2.88
N ALA A 108 -11.31 -11.53 2.70
CA ALA A 108 -11.37 -10.25 3.39
C ALA A 108 -12.01 -9.21 2.48
N SER A 109 -12.92 -8.41 3.00
CA SER A 109 -13.55 -7.28 2.30
C SER A 109 -13.11 -5.99 2.98
N VAL A 110 -12.49 -5.08 2.23
CA VAL A 110 -11.97 -3.81 2.72
C VAL A 110 -12.78 -2.68 2.10
N VAL A 111 -13.56 -1.98 2.92
CA VAL A 111 -14.29 -0.77 2.50
C VAL A 111 -13.35 0.42 2.62
N VAL A 112 -13.23 1.19 1.54
CA VAL A 112 -12.32 2.34 1.46
C VAL A 112 -13.14 3.59 1.20
N LYS A 113 -12.92 4.62 2.03
CA LYS A 113 -13.64 5.89 1.93
C LYS A 113 -13.45 6.51 0.56
N GLY A 114 -14.55 6.74 -0.15
CA GLY A 114 -14.57 7.35 -1.48
C GLY A 114 -14.54 6.36 -2.65
N LEU A 115 -14.43 5.06 -2.40
CA LEU A 115 -14.66 4.03 -3.42
C LEU A 115 -16.11 3.52 -3.35
N ALA A 116 -16.69 3.22 -4.51
CA ALA A 116 -18.05 2.69 -4.59
C ALA A 116 -18.13 1.22 -4.13
N GLU A 117 -17.12 0.43 -4.48
CA GLU A 117 -17.08 -1.00 -4.21
C GLU A 117 -15.95 -1.33 -3.22
N PRO A 118 -16.17 -2.28 -2.30
CA PRO A 118 -15.11 -2.76 -1.43
C PRO A 118 -14.06 -3.54 -2.22
N LEU A 119 -12.81 -3.47 -1.74
CA LEU A 119 -11.75 -4.31 -2.27
C LEU A 119 -11.84 -5.70 -1.66
N ALA A 120 -11.59 -6.72 -2.48
CA ALA A 120 -11.49 -8.09 -2.01
C ALA A 120 -10.02 -8.47 -1.77
N GLY A 121 -9.78 -9.25 -0.72
CA GLY A 121 -8.51 -9.94 -0.46
C GLY A 121 -8.75 -11.42 -0.19
N THR A 122 -7.81 -12.28 -0.56
CA THR A 122 -7.90 -13.72 -0.29
C THR A 122 -7.39 -14.09 1.11
N LEU A 123 -8.04 -15.04 1.77
CA LEU A 123 -7.55 -15.70 2.99
C LEU A 123 -7.11 -17.15 2.71
N GLN A 124 -7.06 -17.58 1.44
CA GLN A 124 -6.71 -18.97 1.08
C GLN A 124 -5.28 -19.36 1.50
N TYR A 125 -4.41 -18.36 1.71
CA TYR A 125 -3.01 -18.56 2.10
C TYR A 125 -2.79 -18.12 3.53
N ARG A 126 -2.01 -18.90 4.29
CA ARG A 126 -1.67 -18.56 5.66
C ARG A 126 -0.83 -17.29 5.70
N GLY A 127 -1.22 -16.33 6.55
CA GLY A 127 -0.43 -15.14 6.85
C GLY A 127 -0.59 -13.98 5.86
N VAL A 128 -1.51 -14.07 4.89
CA VAL A 128 -1.85 -12.94 4.01
C VAL A 128 -3.13 -12.26 4.48
N ASN A 129 -3.26 -10.95 4.22
CA ASN A 129 -4.43 -10.16 4.61
C ASN A 129 -4.78 -10.23 6.11
N VAL A 130 -3.76 -10.48 6.94
CA VAL A 130 -3.87 -10.49 8.40
C VAL A 130 -3.71 -9.07 8.91
N LEU A 131 -4.70 -8.56 9.63
CA LEU A 131 -4.56 -7.29 10.37
C LEU A 131 -4.35 -7.60 11.85
N GLY A 132 -3.27 -7.11 12.41
CA GLY A 132 -3.00 -7.17 13.85
C GLY A 132 -2.92 -5.77 14.44
N PHE A 133 -3.51 -5.56 15.63
CA PHE A 133 -3.43 -4.31 16.36
C PHE A 133 -3.66 -4.49 17.86
N GLU A 134 -3.27 -3.49 18.63
CA GLU A 134 -3.58 -3.38 20.05
C GLU A 134 -4.23 -2.04 20.36
N GLY A 135 -5.03 -2.00 21.42
CA GLY A 135 -5.68 -0.78 21.89
C GLY A 135 -6.33 -1.00 23.26
N THR A 136 -6.95 0.03 23.80
CA THR A 136 -7.54 0.03 25.14
C THR A 136 -9.03 -0.26 25.08
N VAL A 137 -9.48 -1.22 25.89
CA VAL A 137 -10.88 -1.60 26.12
C VAL A 137 -11.09 -1.68 27.62
N ASP A 138 -12.06 -0.95 28.18
CA ASP A 138 -12.33 -0.92 29.61
C ASP A 138 -11.04 -0.73 30.44
N ASP A 139 -10.23 0.25 30.05
CA ASP A 139 -8.91 0.59 30.63
C ASP A 139 -7.85 -0.52 30.60
N LYS A 140 -8.02 -1.53 29.74
CA LYS A 140 -7.08 -2.64 29.53
C LYS A 140 -6.58 -2.71 28.10
N VAL A 141 -5.27 -2.83 27.93
CA VAL A 141 -4.66 -3.08 26.62
C VAL A 141 -5.04 -4.48 26.15
N THR A 142 -5.72 -4.54 25.02
CA THR A 142 -6.22 -5.77 24.39
C THR A 142 -5.65 -5.87 22.97
N ARG A 143 -5.26 -7.09 22.57
CA ARG A 143 -4.75 -7.37 21.22
C ARG A 143 -5.81 -8.03 20.37
N PHE A 144 -5.91 -7.59 19.12
CA PHE A 144 -6.86 -8.07 18.15
C PHE A 144 -6.12 -8.57 16.90
N SER A 145 -6.69 -9.58 16.26
CA SER A 145 -6.17 -10.14 15.02
C SER A 145 -7.32 -10.59 14.13
N GLY A 146 -7.28 -10.20 12.87
CA GLY A 146 -8.18 -10.63 11.81
C GLY A 146 -7.43 -11.34 10.68
N GLY A 147 -8.13 -12.14 9.87
CA GLY A 147 -7.55 -12.83 8.71
C GLY A 147 -6.69 -14.09 9.00
N ALA A 148 -6.28 -14.33 10.25
CA ALA A 148 -5.69 -15.62 10.63
C ALA A 148 -6.80 -16.69 10.86
N PHE A 149 -6.47 -17.98 10.81
CA PHE A 149 -7.38 -19.09 11.16
C PHE A 149 -7.07 -19.58 12.59
N THR A 150 -7.17 -18.67 13.56
CA THR A 150 -6.95 -18.97 14.98
C THR A 150 -8.21 -18.64 15.78
N LYS A 151 -8.45 -19.37 16.87
CA LYS A 151 -9.61 -19.14 17.75
C LYS A 151 -9.55 -17.72 18.32
N GLY A 152 -10.68 -17.01 18.33
CA GLY A 152 -10.80 -15.67 18.89
C GLY A 152 -10.46 -14.52 17.93
N ASN A 153 -10.27 -14.80 16.64
CA ASN A 153 -10.05 -13.73 15.66
C ASN A 153 -11.33 -12.92 15.40
N ILE A 154 -11.10 -11.66 15.06
CA ILE A 154 -12.17 -10.70 14.80
C ILE A 154 -12.82 -11.00 13.45
N LYS A 155 -14.15 -10.81 13.39
CA LYS A 155 -14.93 -10.89 12.14
C LYS A 155 -14.96 -9.58 11.40
N ALA A 156 -14.92 -8.45 12.12
CA ALA A 156 -14.88 -7.14 11.51
C ALA A 156 -14.17 -6.12 12.39
N VAL A 157 -13.68 -5.06 11.74
CA VAL A 157 -13.22 -3.83 12.38
C VAL A 157 -13.74 -2.65 11.57
N VAL A 158 -14.23 -1.62 12.24
CA VAL A 158 -14.70 -0.35 11.66
C VAL A 158 -13.90 0.78 12.27
N PHE A 159 -13.32 1.65 11.44
CA PHE A 159 -12.54 2.81 11.86
C PHE A 159 -13.39 4.07 11.70
N ALA A 160 -13.54 4.86 12.78
CA ALA A 160 -14.50 5.96 12.81
C ALA A 160 -14.08 7.17 11.94
N ASP A 161 -12.78 7.43 11.85
CA ASP A 161 -12.24 8.68 11.30
C ASP A 161 -11.62 8.51 9.90
N ALA A 162 -12.17 7.58 9.10
CA ALA A 162 -11.67 7.31 7.76
C ALA A 162 -11.86 8.53 6.83
N THR A 163 -10.78 8.92 6.16
CA THR A 163 -10.71 10.06 5.24
C THR A 163 -10.72 9.59 3.79
N PRO A 164 -11.46 10.24 2.88
CA PRO A 164 -11.49 9.86 1.47
C PRO A 164 -10.09 9.87 0.84
N ILE A 165 -9.82 8.89 -0.02
CA ILE A 165 -8.60 8.92 -0.85
C ILE A 165 -8.67 10.14 -1.77
N ALA A 166 -7.58 10.89 -1.84
CA ALA A 166 -7.46 11.99 -2.79
C ALA A 166 -7.61 11.46 -4.22
N SER A 167 -8.57 12.03 -4.97
CA SER A 167 -8.80 11.66 -6.37
C SER A 167 -7.53 11.92 -7.20
N LYS A 168 -7.04 10.89 -7.89
CA LYS A 168 -5.89 10.99 -8.79
C LYS A 168 -6.36 11.50 -10.15
N LYS A 169 -6.12 12.78 -10.45
CA LYS A 169 -6.46 13.36 -11.75
C LYS A 169 -5.45 12.95 -12.83
N GLY A 170 -5.93 12.58 -14.01
CA GLY A 170 -5.15 12.63 -15.24
C GLY A 170 -4.15 11.50 -15.49
N THR A 171 -4.23 10.38 -14.77
CA THR A 171 -3.37 9.22 -15.01
C THR A 171 -3.76 8.49 -16.29
N SER A 172 -2.82 8.39 -17.24
CA SER A 172 -2.98 7.47 -18.37
C SER A 172 -3.06 6.04 -17.80
N SER A 173 -4.25 5.44 -17.85
CA SER A 173 -4.49 4.11 -17.28
C SER A 173 -3.89 3.06 -18.22
N TRP A 174 -2.90 2.31 -17.76
CA TRP A 174 -2.53 1.05 -18.35
C TRP A 174 -3.58 -0.01 -18.03
N GLN A 175 -3.81 -0.91 -18.98
CA GLN A 175 -4.48 -2.18 -18.78
C GLN A 175 -3.41 -3.25 -18.55
N VAL A 176 -3.37 -3.82 -17.36
CA VAL A 176 -2.41 -4.86 -16.94
C VAL A 176 -3.13 -6.18 -16.92
N GLN A 177 -2.82 -7.05 -17.88
CA GLN A 177 -3.30 -8.41 -17.89
C GLN A 177 -2.43 -9.25 -16.95
N ILE A 178 -3.07 -9.91 -15.99
CA ILE A 178 -2.39 -10.76 -15.00
C ILE A 178 -2.26 -12.17 -15.55
N ASP A 179 -1.09 -12.79 -15.37
CA ASP A 179 -0.91 -14.20 -15.69
C ASP A 179 -1.53 -15.06 -14.58
N GLN A 180 -2.78 -15.45 -14.78
CA GLN A 180 -3.49 -16.34 -13.88
C GLN A 180 -4.40 -17.28 -14.69
N PRO A 181 -3.90 -18.49 -15.04
CA PRO A 181 -4.64 -19.41 -15.89
C PRO A 181 -6.04 -19.77 -15.38
N LYS A 182 -6.20 -19.88 -14.06
CA LYS A 182 -7.48 -20.28 -13.43
C LYS A 182 -8.55 -19.18 -13.38
N ALA A 183 -8.18 -17.91 -13.56
CA ALA A 183 -9.11 -16.78 -13.46
C ALA A 183 -9.18 -15.99 -14.77
N GLU A 184 -8.92 -16.65 -15.90
CA GLU A 184 -9.04 -16.07 -17.24
C GLU A 184 -8.16 -14.84 -17.49
N ASN A 185 -7.02 -14.74 -16.79
CA ASN A 185 -6.06 -13.63 -16.92
C ASN A 185 -6.74 -12.25 -16.75
N PRO A 186 -7.16 -11.90 -15.52
CA PRO A 186 -7.93 -10.68 -15.28
C PRO A 186 -7.13 -9.45 -15.69
N THR A 187 -7.84 -8.41 -16.13
CA THR A 187 -7.24 -7.13 -16.50
C THR A 187 -7.48 -6.10 -15.41
N LEU A 188 -6.39 -5.56 -14.86
CA LEU A 188 -6.41 -4.51 -13.86
C LEU A 188 -6.02 -3.17 -14.49
N LYS A 189 -6.52 -2.06 -13.93
CA LYS A 189 -6.14 -0.70 -14.34
C LYS A 189 -5.17 -0.10 -13.35
N ALA A 190 -4.11 0.54 -13.84
CA ALA A 190 -3.18 1.32 -13.03
C ALA A 190 -2.45 2.38 -13.87
N GLY A 191 -2.03 3.48 -13.26
CA GLY A 191 -1.28 4.56 -13.93
C GLY A 191 0.10 4.80 -13.32
N ASN A 192 0.87 5.71 -13.91
CA ASN A 192 2.14 6.23 -13.33
C ASN A 192 3.10 5.14 -12.81
N PHE A 193 3.38 4.14 -13.64
CA PHE A 193 4.22 3.02 -13.24
C PHE A 193 5.67 3.43 -12.96
N LYS A 194 6.19 2.94 -11.84
CA LYS A 194 7.59 3.06 -11.43
C LYS A 194 8.14 1.69 -11.04
N PHE A 195 9.46 1.54 -11.07
CA PHE A 195 10.15 0.30 -10.71
C PHE A 195 10.49 0.33 -9.22
N LEU A 196 10.03 -0.67 -8.46
CA LEU A 196 10.30 -0.77 -7.02
C LEU A 196 11.47 -1.71 -6.75
N TYR A 197 12.54 -1.17 -6.19
CA TYR A 197 13.70 -1.93 -5.74
C TYR A 197 13.70 -2.03 -4.21
N GLN A 198 14.04 -3.20 -3.69
CA GLN A 198 14.24 -3.45 -2.26
C GLN A 198 15.71 -3.73 -1.99
N TYR A 199 16.29 -2.95 -1.08
CA TYR A 199 17.67 -3.03 -0.63
C TYR A 199 17.77 -3.79 0.71
N PRO A 200 18.99 -4.23 1.10
CA PRO A 200 19.23 -4.85 2.40
C PRO A 200 18.69 -3.98 3.56
N GLY A 201 18.10 -4.65 4.55
CA GLY A 201 17.44 -3.98 5.68
C GLY A 201 16.01 -3.49 5.38
N GLY A 202 15.43 -3.87 4.23
CA GLY A 202 14.04 -3.55 3.89
C GLY A 202 13.82 -2.14 3.35
N VAL A 203 14.90 -1.41 3.06
CA VAL A 203 14.83 -0.08 2.43
C VAL A 203 14.30 -0.24 1.00
N GLU A 204 13.35 0.61 0.63
CA GLU A 204 12.75 0.59 -0.69
C GLU A 204 13.02 1.88 -1.46
N VAL A 205 13.21 1.74 -2.77
CA VAL A 205 13.43 2.87 -3.67
C VAL A 205 12.57 2.69 -4.90
N LEU A 206 11.82 3.73 -5.25
CA LEU A 206 11.19 3.83 -6.56
C LEU A 206 12.15 4.47 -7.56
N ALA A 207 12.28 3.85 -8.72
CA ALA A 207 12.98 4.38 -9.87
C ALA A 207 11.98 4.69 -10.99
N GLU A 208 12.12 5.87 -11.59
CA GLU A 208 11.31 6.31 -12.74
C GLU A 208 11.60 5.50 -14.01
N ALA A 209 12.81 4.93 -14.11
CA ALA A 209 13.24 4.13 -15.23
C ALA A 209 14.00 2.89 -14.74
N ALA A 210 13.84 1.78 -15.45
CA ALA A 210 14.67 0.61 -15.28
C ALA A 210 15.99 0.76 -16.04
N THR A 211 17.06 0.23 -15.46
CA THR A 211 18.30 0.00 -16.20
C THR A 211 18.07 -1.04 -17.29
N VAL A 212 18.72 -0.87 -18.43
CA VAL A 212 18.69 -1.82 -19.55
C VAL A 212 20.13 -2.22 -19.86
N ARG A 213 20.38 -3.52 -20.05
CA ARG A 213 21.74 -4.05 -20.27
C ARG A 213 22.44 -3.43 -21.48
N LYS A 214 21.68 -3.07 -22.52
CA LYS A 214 22.15 -2.38 -23.72
C LYS A 214 21.08 -1.40 -24.20
N GLY A 215 21.42 -0.12 -24.25
CA GLY A 215 20.52 0.96 -24.68
C GLY A 215 20.09 1.85 -23.53
N ASP A 216 19.16 2.77 -23.83
CA ASP A 216 18.69 3.76 -22.87
C ASP A 216 17.83 3.13 -21.77
N PRO A 217 17.83 3.72 -20.56
CA PRO A 217 16.91 3.31 -19.49
C PRO A 217 15.45 3.30 -19.95
N LEU A 218 14.71 2.26 -19.55
CA LEU A 218 13.30 2.13 -19.90
C LEU A 218 12.43 2.91 -18.91
N LYS A 219 11.84 4.01 -19.36
CA LYS A 219 10.79 4.74 -18.64
C LYS A 219 9.41 4.35 -19.16
N LEU A 220 8.45 4.08 -18.28
CA LEU A 220 7.08 3.69 -18.67
C LEU A 220 6.17 4.90 -18.92
N ASP A 221 6.64 5.86 -19.70
CA ASP A 221 5.92 7.08 -20.07
C ASP A 221 5.00 6.89 -21.29
N ASP A 222 4.48 8.00 -21.83
CA ASP A 222 3.51 8.03 -22.93
C ASP A 222 4.07 7.46 -24.25
N ALA A 223 5.39 7.34 -24.40
CA ALA A 223 6.00 6.74 -25.58
C ALA A 223 5.86 5.22 -25.60
N VAL A 224 5.83 4.57 -24.43
CA VAL A 224 5.70 3.12 -24.31
C VAL A 224 4.23 2.72 -24.39
N LYS A 225 3.87 1.93 -25.39
CA LYS A 225 2.49 1.48 -25.66
C LYS A 225 2.20 0.10 -25.08
N THR A 226 3.19 -0.79 -25.09
CA THR A 226 3.09 -2.15 -24.55
C THR A 226 4.30 -2.49 -23.68
N PHE A 227 4.08 -3.39 -22.71
CA PHE A 227 5.12 -3.97 -21.88
C PHE A 227 4.74 -5.42 -21.58
N THR A 228 5.52 -6.38 -22.09
CA THR A 228 5.22 -7.81 -22.01
C THR A 228 6.46 -8.54 -21.49
N PRO A 229 6.45 -9.02 -20.24
CA PRO A 229 7.52 -9.89 -19.76
C PRO A 229 7.54 -11.20 -20.58
N LEU A 230 8.66 -11.48 -21.23
CA LEU A 230 8.88 -12.73 -21.96
C LEU A 230 9.51 -13.79 -21.06
N ALA A 231 10.44 -13.36 -20.19
CA ALA A 231 11.10 -14.22 -19.23
C ALA A 231 11.53 -13.40 -18.00
N VAL A 232 11.36 -13.97 -16.81
CA VAL A 232 11.81 -13.38 -15.54
C VAL A 232 12.61 -14.45 -14.81
N ASP A 233 13.94 -14.36 -14.88
CA ASP A 233 14.84 -15.33 -14.26
C ASP A 233 15.38 -14.79 -12.94
N GLN A 234 14.98 -15.44 -11.85
CA GLN A 234 15.41 -15.10 -10.49
C GLN A 234 16.85 -15.54 -10.19
N ASN A 235 17.38 -16.54 -10.90
CA ASN A 235 18.73 -17.05 -10.68
C ASN A 235 19.78 -16.15 -11.32
N THR A 236 19.51 -15.65 -12.53
CA THR A 236 20.41 -14.72 -13.23
C THR A 236 20.08 -13.25 -12.95
N HIS A 237 18.99 -12.97 -12.22
CA HIS A 237 18.50 -11.62 -11.94
C HIS A 237 18.29 -10.79 -13.22
N LEU A 238 17.77 -11.42 -14.27
CA LEU A 238 17.47 -10.76 -15.54
C LEU A 238 15.99 -10.91 -15.89
N ALA A 239 15.43 -9.89 -16.52
CA ALA A 239 14.12 -9.98 -17.15
C ALA A 239 14.23 -9.57 -18.61
N ALA A 240 13.72 -10.41 -19.52
CA ALA A 240 13.56 -10.07 -20.93
C ALA A 240 12.12 -9.55 -21.12
N ILE A 241 12.00 -8.33 -21.60
CA ILE A 241 10.71 -7.65 -21.79
C ILE A 241 10.59 -7.22 -23.24
N GLU A 242 9.49 -7.59 -23.89
CA GLU A 242 9.09 -6.98 -25.16
C GLU A 242 8.34 -5.67 -24.88
N VAL A 243 8.77 -4.60 -25.55
CA VAL A 243 8.16 -3.28 -25.44
C VAL A 243 7.89 -2.71 -26.82
N GLN A 244 6.75 -2.05 -26.97
CA GLN A 244 6.47 -1.18 -28.11
C GLN A 244 6.67 0.27 -27.69
N ILE A 245 7.61 0.97 -28.34
CA ILE A 245 7.89 2.39 -28.11
C ILE A 245 7.62 3.14 -29.42
N GLY A 246 6.59 3.99 -29.43
CA GLY A 246 6.04 4.51 -30.68
C GLY A 246 5.58 3.37 -31.59
N ASP A 247 6.11 3.33 -32.81
CA ASP A 247 5.81 2.28 -33.80
C ASP A 247 6.88 1.16 -33.82
N THR A 248 7.85 1.20 -32.90
CA THR A 248 8.95 0.23 -32.86
C THR A 248 8.73 -0.79 -31.75
N GLU A 249 8.72 -2.07 -32.12
CA GLU A 249 8.81 -3.19 -31.18
C GLU A 249 10.27 -3.58 -30.96
N LYS A 250 10.65 -3.81 -29.70
CA LYS A 250 11.97 -4.34 -29.36
C LYS A 250 11.94 -5.13 -28.06
N VAL A 251 12.89 -6.04 -27.93
CA VAL A 251 13.17 -6.73 -26.66
C VAL A 251 14.25 -5.99 -25.90
N VAL A 252 13.97 -5.62 -24.66
CA VAL A 252 14.95 -5.07 -23.72
C VAL A 252 15.25 -6.08 -22.62
N VAL A 253 16.48 -6.06 -22.12
CA VAL A 253 16.91 -6.89 -20.99
C VAL A 253 17.13 -5.99 -19.79
N ILE A 254 16.29 -6.14 -18.78
CA ILE A 254 16.33 -5.39 -17.52
C ILE A 254 17.09 -6.23 -16.48
N PRO A 255 18.25 -5.76 -15.99
CA PRO A 255 18.83 -6.28 -14.76
C PRO A 255 17.86 -6.02 -13.61
N GLN A 256 17.54 -7.07 -12.85
CA GLN A 256 16.71 -6.97 -11.65
C GLN A 256 17.52 -6.44 -10.46
N GLN A 257 18.80 -6.10 -10.64
CA GLN A 257 19.64 -5.52 -9.60
C GLN A 257 20.00 -4.07 -9.91
N LEU A 258 20.02 -3.23 -8.89
CA LEU A 258 20.40 -1.82 -8.98
C LEU A 258 21.37 -1.45 -7.86
N GLU A 259 22.59 -1.08 -8.23
CA GLU A 259 23.57 -0.54 -7.28
C GLU A 259 23.26 0.90 -6.91
N LYS A 260 23.22 1.19 -5.61
CA LYS A 260 23.09 2.55 -5.07
C LYS A 260 23.77 2.62 -3.71
N ASP A 261 24.63 3.63 -3.52
CA ASP A 261 25.34 3.87 -2.26
C ASP A 261 26.09 2.63 -1.72
N GLY A 262 26.69 1.85 -2.63
CA GLY A 262 27.44 0.62 -2.29
C GLY A 262 26.56 -0.57 -1.85
N LYS A 263 25.25 -0.51 -2.07
CA LYS A 263 24.31 -1.58 -1.80
C LYS A 263 23.61 -2.02 -3.09
N THR A 264 23.37 -3.32 -3.22
CA THR A 264 22.59 -3.90 -4.30
C THR A 264 21.11 -4.01 -3.92
N GLY A 265 20.24 -3.30 -4.62
CA GLY A 265 18.79 -3.46 -4.53
C GLY A 265 18.27 -4.50 -5.52
N VAL A 266 17.20 -5.20 -5.19
CA VAL A 266 16.53 -6.19 -6.06
C VAL A 266 15.16 -5.66 -6.50
N LEU A 267 14.86 -5.74 -7.79
CA LEU A 267 13.59 -5.36 -8.38
C LEU A 267 12.50 -6.28 -7.86
N VAL A 268 11.55 -5.69 -7.12
CA VAL A 268 10.40 -6.39 -6.57
C VAL A 268 9.28 -6.47 -7.62
N GLY A 269 9.12 -5.42 -8.42
CA GLY A 269 8.10 -5.32 -9.45
C GLY A 269 7.84 -3.89 -9.88
N LEU A 270 6.70 -3.69 -10.54
CA LEU A 270 6.19 -2.38 -10.93
C LEU A 270 5.16 -1.89 -9.91
N VAL A 271 5.29 -0.66 -9.44
CA VAL A 271 4.26 -0.01 -8.61
C VAL A 271 3.50 0.97 -9.49
N GLY A 272 2.19 0.76 -9.60
CA GLY A 272 1.28 1.65 -10.30
C GLY A 272 0.26 2.27 -9.35
N GLU A 273 -0.24 3.44 -9.71
CA GLU A 273 -1.31 4.11 -9.00
C GLU A 273 -2.68 3.54 -9.37
N VAL A 274 -3.53 3.33 -8.38
CA VAL A 274 -4.92 2.87 -8.53
C VAL A 274 -5.84 3.75 -7.69
N ASP A 275 -7.16 3.65 -7.91
CA ASP A 275 -8.14 4.45 -7.17
C ASP A 275 -8.05 4.26 -5.65
N ALA A 276 -7.69 3.04 -5.22
CA ALA A 276 -7.49 2.67 -3.83
C ALA A 276 -6.14 3.06 -3.21
N GLY A 277 -5.22 3.66 -3.98
CA GLY A 277 -3.85 3.95 -3.53
C GLY A 277 -2.81 3.49 -4.56
N TRP A 278 -2.04 2.45 -4.22
CA TRP A 278 -1.00 1.91 -5.09
C TRP A 278 -1.10 0.40 -5.20
N LYS A 279 -0.60 -0.16 -6.30
CA LYS A 279 -0.61 -1.59 -6.54
C LYS A 279 0.75 -2.03 -7.05
N LEU A 280 1.33 -3.03 -6.38
CA LEU A 280 2.57 -3.69 -6.76
C LEU A 280 2.25 -4.89 -7.65
N PHE A 281 2.87 -4.91 -8.82
CA PHE A 281 2.80 -5.98 -9.81
C PHE A 281 4.19 -6.60 -9.97
N PRO A 282 4.46 -7.74 -9.32
CA PRO A 282 5.67 -8.51 -9.57
C PRO A 282 5.76 -8.90 -11.05
N LEU A 283 6.94 -8.81 -11.66
CA LEU A 283 7.07 -9.00 -13.11
C LEU A 283 6.53 -10.35 -13.62
N HIS A 284 6.74 -11.41 -12.83
CA HIS A 284 6.26 -12.76 -13.16
C HIS A 284 4.73 -12.92 -13.05
N SER A 285 4.02 -11.95 -12.48
CA SER A 285 2.55 -11.94 -12.43
C SER A 285 1.91 -11.20 -13.61
N ILE A 286 2.71 -10.51 -14.42
CA ILE A 286 2.23 -9.71 -15.55
C ILE A 286 2.32 -10.56 -16.81
N LYS A 287 1.17 -10.82 -17.43
CA LYS A 287 1.11 -11.41 -18.78
C LYS A 287 1.41 -10.38 -19.86
N GLY A 288 0.93 -9.16 -19.67
CA GLY A 288 1.19 -8.05 -20.58
C GLY A 288 0.50 -6.78 -20.12
N MET A 289 1.00 -5.64 -20.58
CA MET A 289 0.46 -4.32 -20.29
C MET A 289 0.24 -3.57 -21.59
N LYS A 290 -0.88 -2.87 -21.69
CA LYS A 290 -1.22 -2.04 -22.85
C LYS A 290 -1.79 -0.71 -22.41
N ARG A 291 -1.40 0.37 -23.08
CA ARG A 291 -2.12 1.64 -22.96
C ARG A 291 -3.36 1.60 -23.87
N PRO A 292 -4.52 2.09 -23.42
CA PRO A 292 -5.66 2.31 -24.30
C PRO A 292 -5.24 3.30 -25.40
N ARG A 293 -5.76 3.11 -26.60
CA ARG A 293 -5.63 4.11 -27.65
C ARG A 293 -6.32 5.38 -27.17
N ARG A 294 -5.65 6.53 -27.33
CA ARG A 294 -6.31 7.83 -27.22
C ARG A 294 -7.10 7.97 -28.52
N ASP A 295 -8.41 7.74 -28.44
CA ASP A 295 -9.34 8.05 -29.52
C ASP A 295 -9.42 9.57 -29.73
#